data_AF-A0A8H6R5W3-F1
#
_entry.id   AF-A0A8H6R5W3-F1
#
_cell.length_a   1.000
_cell.length_b   1.000
_cell.length_c   1.000
_cell.angle_alpha   90.00
_cell.angle_beta   90.00
_cell.angle_gamma   90.00
#
_symmetry.space_group_name_H-M   'P 1'
#
loop_
_entity.id
_entity.type
_entity.pdbx_description
1 polymer ?
#
loop_
_entity_poly.entity_id
_entity_poly.type
_entity_poly.pdbx_seq_one_letter_code
_entity_poly.pdbx_strand_id
1 'polypeptide(L)'
;MSTPTILGLPPFKLALYIEILANLSSLPALIYAPTYGASFLLAHTTVISPSTLTLTRWFGGLVGALTVPLILSIPSPSGSDGTKMSEKDRERQIGFRRATYITMGAGEVFLSGLFLAAYLQGEEESGFSGSAMLACAAQMGALLALRFLFLVGKPELIEESGKVKGQ
;
A
#
# COMPACT_ATOMS: atom_id res chain seq x y z
N MET A 1 9.62 12.51 -24.20
CA MET A 1 8.41 13.10 -23.60
C MET A 1 8.73 13.33 -22.13
N SER A 2 8.52 14.53 -21.60
CA SER A 2 8.64 14.77 -20.16
C SER A 2 7.51 14.03 -19.46
N THR A 3 7.82 13.23 -18.43
CA THR A 3 6.80 12.57 -17.62
C THR A 3 5.90 13.64 -16.99
N PRO A 4 4.57 13.58 -17.17
CA PRO A 4 3.68 14.57 -16.56
C PRO A 4 3.81 14.49 -15.04
N THR A 5 4.03 15.64 -14.39
CA THR A 5 4.04 15.72 -12.93
C THR A 5 2.64 16.07 -12.41
N ILE A 6 2.30 15.54 -11.24
CA ILE A 6 1.05 15.84 -10.54
C ILE A 6 1.46 16.47 -9.21
N LEU A 7 0.98 17.69 -8.93
CA LEU A 7 1.39 18.47 -7.75
C LEU A 7 2.91 18.64 -7.62
N GLY A 8 3.62 18.71 -8.75
CA GLY A 8 5.08 18.84 -8.79
C GLY A 8 5.87 17.53 -8.58
N LEU A 9 5.18 16.39 -8.43
CA LEU A 9 5.82 15.08 -8.22
C LEU A 9 5.61 14.13 -9.41
N PRO A 10 6.57 13.22 -9.69
CA PRO A 10 6.32 12.08 -10.55
C PRO A 10 5.10 11.27 -10.06
N PRO A 11 4.22 10.78 -10.94
CA PRO A 11 2.99 10.07 -10.54
C PRO A 11 3.26 8.88 -9.62
N PHE A 12 4.33 8.12 -9.87
CA PHE A 12 4.74 7.01 -9.03
C PHE A 12 5.15 7.45 -7.61
N LYS A 13 5.89 8.55 -7.47
CA LYS A 13 6.25 9.09 -6.16
C LYS A 13 5.02 9.60 -5.41
N LEU A 14 4.10 10.28 -6.10
CA LEU A 14 2.85 10.72 -5.49
C LEU A 14 2.05 9.52 -4.94
N ALA A 15 1.91 8.45 -5.74
CA ALA A 15 1.29 7.20 -5.30
C ALA A 15 1.98 6.62 -4.04
N LEU A 16 3.31 6.49 -4.07
CA LEU A 16 4.09 6.04 -2.90
C LEU A 16 3.82 6.88 -1.65
N TYR A 17 3.82 8.22 -1.77
CA TYR A 17 3.54 9.09 -0.62
C TYR A 17 2.14 8.89 -0.08
N ILE A 18 1.13 8.80 -0.94
CA ILE A 18 -0.26 8.56 -0.52
C ILE A 18 -0.37 7.23 0.23
N GLU A 19 0.24 6.17 -0.28
CA GLU A 19 0.21 4.84 0.34
C GLU A 19 0.95 4.80 1.68
N ILE A 20 2.14 5.40 1.75
CA ILE A 20 2.92 5.48 2.99
C ILE A 20 2.12 6.27 4.03
N LEU A 21 1.54 7.41 3.66
CA LEU A 21 0.73 8.22 4.56
C LEU A 21 -0.52 7.48 5.02
N ALA A 22 -1.20 6.77 4.12
CA ALA A 22 -2.36 5.94 4.47
C ALA A 22 -1.96 4.87 5.51
N ASN A 23 -0.87 4.14 5.28
CA ASN A 23 -0.39 3.14 6.21
C ASN A 23 -0.01 3.75 7.56
N LEU A 24 0.79 4.82 7.57
CA LEU A 24 1.24 5.48 8.81
C LEU A 24 0.08 6.07 9.60
N SER A 25 -0.93 6.62 8.93
CA SER A 25 -2.12 7.18 9.58
C SER A 25 -2.97 6.13 10.30
N SER A 26 -2.90 4.86 9.85
CA SER A 26 -3.62 3.75 10.48
C SER A 26 -2.91 3.21 11.74
N LEU A 27 -1.58 3.34 11.82
CA LEU A 27 -0.77 2.73 12.89
C LEU A 27 -1.19 3.13 14.31
N PRO A 28 -1.52 4.41 14.61
CA PRO A 28 -1.96 4.77 15.95
C PRO A 28 -3.21 4.01 16.41
N ALA A 29 -4.18 3.85 15.52
CA ALA A 29 -5.41 3.11 15.80
C ALA A 29 -5.17 1.60 15.91
N LEU A 30 -4.22 1.04 15.16
CA LEU A 30 -3.95 -0.41 15.19
C LEU A 30 -3.05 -0.84 16.36
N ILE A 31 -2.07 -0.01 16.73
CA ILE A 31 -1.03 -0.37 17.71
C ILE A 31 -1.38 0.16 19.11
N TYR A 32 -1.65 1.47 19.22
CA TYR A 32 -1.83 2.14 20.51
C TYR A 32 -3.29 2.14 20.98
N ALA A 33 -4.26 2.19 20.06
CA ALA A 33 -5.69 2.17 20.36
C ALA A 33 -6.45 1.02 19.66
N PRO A 34 -6.02 -0.26 19.78
CA PRO A 34 -6.56 -1.37 18.97
C PRO A 34 -8.04 -1.64 19.19
N THR A 35 -8.61 -1.25 20.33
CA THR A 35 -10.06 -1.32 20.55
C THR A 35 -10.81 -0.41 19.58
N TYR A 36 -10.30 0.81 19.37
CA TYR A 36 -10.84 1.75 18.37
C TYR A 36 -10.64 1.21 16.96
N GLY A 37 -9.44 0.73 16.61
CA GLY A 37 -9.18 0.11 15.31
C GLY A 37 -10.09 -1.09 15.00
N ALA A 38 -10.24 -2.01 15.95
CA ALA A 38 -11.09 -3.19 15.82
C ALA A 38 -12.58 -2.83 15.71
N SER A 39 -13.01 -1.73 16.34
CA SER A 39 -14.41 -1.30 16.32
C SER A 39 -14.94 -0.94 14.93
N PHE A 40 -14.08 -0.57 13.99
CA PHE A 40 -14.46 -0.34 12.60
C PHE A 40 -14.64 -1.62 11.78
N LEU A 41 -14.05 -2.72 12.23
CA LEU A 41 -14.02 -3.98 11.49
C LEU A 41 -15.11 -4.94 11.97
N LEU A 42 -15.40 -4.94 13.28
CA LEU A 42 -16.31 -5.91 13.89
C LEU A 42 -17.77 -5.49 13.77
N ALA A 43 -18.66 -6.45 13.53
CA ALA A 43 -20.11 -6.21 13.53
C ALA A 43 -20.64 -5.89 14.94
N HIS A 44 -20.05 -6.52 15.96
CA HIS A 44 -20.42 -6.33 17.35
C HIS A 44 -19.18 -6.04 18.22
N THR A 45 -19.17 -4.88 18.87
CA THR A 45 -18.04 -4.42 19.70
C THR A 45 -18.17 -4.80 21.17
N THR A 46 -19.29 -5.41 21.56
CA THR A 46 -19.60 -5.80 22.94
C THR A 46 -18.73 -6.95 23.46
N VAL A 47 -17.98 -7.63 22.59
CA VAL A 47 -17.14 -8.79 22.95
C VAL A 47 -15.76 -8.74 22.30
N ILE A 48 -15.12 -7.56 22.26
CA ILE A 48 -13.73 -7.47 21.80
C ILE A 48 -12.81 -8.23 22.76
N SER A 49 -12.37 -9.42 22.35
CA SER A 49 -11.51 -10.27 23.16
C SER A 49 -10.06 -9.76 23.20
N PRO A 50 -9.27 -10.13 24.24
CA PRO A 50 -7.84 -9.83 24.28
C PRO A 50 -7.05 -10.38 23.09
N SER A 51 -7.46 -11.54 22.55
CA SER A 51 -6.85 -12.12 21.35
C SER A 51 -7.09 -11.25 20.11
N THR A 52 -8.29 -10.71 19.95
CA THR A 52 -8.61 -9.77 18.87
C THR A 52 -7.76 -8.51 18.96
N LEU A 53 -7.62 -7.92 20.15
CA LEU A 53 -6.74 -6.75 20.34
C LEU A 53 -5.28 -7.07 20.02
N THR A 54 -4.82 -8.28 20.32
CA THR A 54 -3.45 -8.72 20.00
C THR A 54 -3.27 -8.88 18.50
N LEU A 55 -4.24 -9.50 17.81
CA LEU A 55 -4.24 -9.62 16.35
C LEU A 55 -4.28 -8.25 15.66
N THR A 56 -5.08 -7.30 16.15
CA THR A 56 -5.12 -5.92 15.62
C THR A 56 -3.75 -5.25 15.72
N ARG A 57 -3.03 -5.42 16.84
CA ARG A 57 -1.67 -4.90 17.00
C ARG A 57 -0.67 -5.58 16.06
N TRP A 58 -0.78 -6.90 15.89
CA TRP A 58 0.08 -7.64 14.96
C TRP A 58 -0.16 -7.20 13.52
N PHE A 59 -1.42 -6.97 13.15
CA PHE A 59 -1.77 -6.39 11.86
C PHE A 59 -1.18 -4.98 11.69
N GLY A 60 -1.28 -4.12 12.72
CA GLY A 60 -0.60 -2.82 12.71
C GLY A 60 0.93 -2.92 12.55
N GLY A 61 1.55 -3.88 13.24
CA GLY A 61 2.98 -4.18 13.07
C GLY A 61 3.33 -4.62 11.65
N LEU A 62 2.50 -5.47 11.04
CA LEU A 62 2.66 -5.91 9.66
C LEU A 62 2.51 -4.74 8.66
N VAL A 63 1.50 -3.89 8.83
CA VAL A 63 1.32 -2.66 8.02
C VAL A 63 2.56 -1.77 8.14
N GLY A 64 3.08 -1.57 9.36
CA GLY A 64 4.32 -0.82 9.58
C GLY A 64 5.52 -1.44 8.88
N ALA A 65 5.70 -2.76 9.00
CA ALA A 65 6.80 -3.49 8.37
C ALA A 65 6.73 -3.42 6.83
N LEU A 66 5.54 -3.58 6.24
CA LEU A 66 5.31 -3.49 4.79
C LEU A 66 5.44 -2.05 4.27
N THR A 67 5.36 -1.05 5.14
CA THR A 67 5.60 0.36 4.76
C THR A 67 7.08 0.65 4.54
N VAL A 68 7.99 -0.09 5.18
CA VAL A 68 9.45 0.08 5.01
C VAL A 68 9.90 -0.04 3.56
N PRO A 69 9.59 -1.11 2.80
CA PRO A 69 10.00 -1.20 1.40
C PRO A 69 9.37 -0.13 0.50
N LEU A 70 8.18 0.40 0.85
CA LEU A 70 7.59 1.56 0.16
C LEU A 70 8.42 2.83 0.38
N ILE A 71 8.87 3.09 1.62
CA ILE A 71 9.74 4.22 1.94
C ILE A 71 11.08 4.09 1.20
N LEU A 72 11.67 2.89 1.19
CA LEU A 72 12.92 2.63 0.46
C LEU A 72 12.77 2.75 -1.07
N SER A 73 11.54 2.76 -1.58
CA SER A 73 11.22 2.98 -2.99
C SER A 73 11.19 4.47 -3.38
N ILE A 74 11.20 5.41 -2.43
CA ILE A 74 11.10 6.87 -2.68
C ILE A 74 12.26 7.45 -3.52
N PRO A 75 13.54 7.12 -3.28
CA PRO A 75 14.66 7.72 -4.02
C PRO A 75 14.49 7.60 -5.54
N SER A 76 14.70 8.70 -6.29
CA SER A 76 14.48 8.73 -7.73
C SER A 76 15.61 8.01 -8.47
N PRO A 77 15.30 7.05 -9.35
CA PRO A 77 16.27 6.48 -10.29
C PRO A 77 16.69 7.47 -11.38
N SER A 78 15.93 8.56 -11.61
CA SER A 78 16.22 9.56 -12.65
C SER A 78 17.12 10.71 -12.16
N GLY A 79 17.41 10.77 -10.86
CA GLY A 79 18.14 11.87 -10.24
C GLY A 79 17.39 13.21 -10.22
N SER A 80 16.07 13.19 -10.47
CA SER A 80 15.20 14.37 -10.45
C SER A 80 15.10 15.05 -9.08
N ASP A 81 15.57 14.38 -8.04
CA ASP A 81 15.69 14.84 -6.65
C ASP A 81 17.09 15.38 -6.31
N GLY A 82 17.96 15.57 -7.31
CA GLY A 82 19.30 16.10 -7.14
C GLY A 82 20.37 15.05 -6.81
N THR A 83 19.97 13.77 -6.65
CA THR A 83 20.90 12.66 -6.45
C THR A 83 21.37 12.07 -7.79
N LYS A 84 22.66 12.19 -8.10
CA LYS A 84 23.26 11.46 -9.23
C LYS A 84 23.48 10.01 -8.83
N MET A 85 22.61 9.12 -9.32
CA MET A 85 22.75 7.68 -9.12
C MET A 85 23.63 7.09 -10.23
N SER A 86 24.53 6.16 -9.88
CA SER A 86 25.24 5.35 -10.89
C SER A 86 24.23 4.52 -11.68
N GLU A 87 24.54 4.18 -12.94
CA GLU A 87 23.65 3.36 -13.79
C GLU A 87 23.29 2.02 -13.12
N LYS A 88 24.26 1.39 -12.46
CA LYS A 88 24.07 0.15 -11.70
C LYS A 88 23.12 0.31 -10.52
N ASP A 89 23.22 1.42 -9.79
CA ASP A 89 22.38 1.71 -8.64
C ASP A 89 20.95 2.09 -9.08
N ARG A 90 20.83 2.79 -10.21
CA ARG A 90 19.56 3.09 -10.87
C ARG A 90 18.81 1.81 -11.23
N GLU A 91 19.45 0.86 -11.91
CA GLU A 91 18.84 -0.42 -12.26
C GLU A 91 18.41 -1.21 -11.03
N ARG A 92 19.26 -1.22 -9.98
CA ARG A 92 18.93 -1.86 -8.70
C ARG A 92 17.70 -1.23 -8.06
N GLN A 93 17.59 0.10 -8.07
CA GLN A 93 16.44 0.81 -7.50
C GLN A 93 15.15 0.52 -8.27
N ILE A 94 15.21 0.49 -9.60
CA ILE A 94 14.07 0.11 -10.45
C ILE A 94 13.63 -1.32 -10.15
N GLY A 95 14.59 -2.25 -10.07
CA GLY A 95 14.33 -3.65 -9.72
C GLY A 95 13.69 -3.79 -8.35
N PHE A 96 14.18 -3.04 -7.35
CA PHE A 96 13.62 -3.03 -6.00
C PHE A 96 12.19 -2.49 -5.95
N ARG A 97 11.90 -1.38 -6.66
CA ARG A 97 10.55 -0.82 -6.78
C ARG A 97 9.58 -1.84 -7.38
N ARG A 98 9.98 -2.50 -8.47
CA ARG A 98 9.17 -3.56 -9.12
C ARG A 98 8.94 -4.74 -8.19
N ALA A 99 9.98 -5.24 -7.53
CA ALA A 99 9.87 -6.35 -6.58
C ALA A 99 8.94 -6.01 -5.40
N THR A 100 9.04 -4.79 -4.87
CA THR A 100 8.15 -4.28 -3.83
C THR A 100 6.70 -4.31 -4.29
N TYR A 101 6.41 -3.77 -5.47
CA TYR A 101 5.05 -3.73 -6.02
C TYR A 101 4.47 -5.10 -6.36
N ILE A 102 5.29 -6.04 -6.84
CA ILE A 102 4.87 -7.43 -7.07
C ILE A 102 4.50 -8.10 -5.74
N THR A 103 5.34 -7.94 -4.72
CA THR A 103 5.13 -8.54 -3.40
C THR A 103 3.87 -7.97 -2.74
N MET A 104 3.70 -6.64 -2.78
CA MET A 104 2.51 -5.97 -2.27
C MET A 104 1.26 -6.40 -3.03
N GLY A 105 1.32 -6.48 -4.36
CA GLY A 105 0.20 -6.93 -5.20
C GLY A 105 -0.26 -8.36 -4.89
N ALA A 106 0.68 -9.28 -4.61
CA ALA A 106 0.33 -10.63 -4.18
C ALA A 106 -0.43 -10.63 -2.84
N GLY A 107 -0.01 -9.79 -1.89
CA GLY A 107 -0.70 -9.58 -0.62
C GLY A 107 -2.09 -8.96 -0.80
N GLU A 108 -2.21 -7.96 -1.67
CA GLU A 108 -3.48 -7.29 -2.00
C GLU A 108 -4.50 -8.27 -2.61
N VAL A 109 -4.07 -9.15 -3.54
CA VAL A 109 -4.94 -10.22 -4.10
C VAL A 109 -5.42 -11.16 -3.00
N PHE A 110 -4.49 -11.64 -2.17
CA PHE A 110 -4.82 -12.58 -1.10
C PHE A 110 -5.79 -11.96 -0.09
N LEU A 111 -5.50 -10.77 0.43
CA LEU A 111 -6.33 -10.07 1.40
C LEU A 111 -7.68 -9.66 0.82
N SER A 112 -7.72 -9.15 -0.41
CA SER A 112 -8.98 -8.84 -1.08
C SER A 112 -9.87 -10.08 -1.21
N GLY A 113 -9.28 -11.24 -1.52
CA GLY A 113 -10.01 -12.51 -1.57
C GLY A 113 -10.60 -12.89 -0.21
N LEU A 114 -9.81 -12.75 0.86
CA LEU A 114 -10.29 -13.01 2.22
C LEU A 114 -11.42 -12.06 2.65
N PHE A 115 -11.30 -10.76 2.36
CA PHE A 115 -12.33 -9.79 2.68
C PHE A 115 -13.62 -10.03 1.91
N LEU A 116 -13.53 -10.38 0.62
CA LEU A 116 -14.70 -10.76 -0.18
C LEU A 116 -15.33 -12.06 0.34
N ALA A 117 -14.54 -13.05 0.73
CA ALA A 117 -15.05 -14.28 1.31
C ALA A 117 -15.80 -14.00 2.62
N ALA A 118 -15.22 -13.20 3.53
CA ALA A 118 -15.86 -12.79 4.77
C ALA A 118 -17.16 -11.99 4.53
N TYR A 119 -17.16 -11.10 3.52
CA TYR A 119 -18.35 -10.38 3.10
C TYR A 119 -19.47 -11.33 2.64
N LEU A 120 -19.13 -12.35 1.85
CA LEU A 120 -20.09 -13.33 1.32
C LEU A 120 -20.62 -14.29 2.41
N GLN A 121 -19.82 -14.59 3.44
CA GLN A 121 -20.26 -15.36 4.61
C GLN A 121 -21.28 -14.59 5.47
N GLY A 122 -21.30 -13.27 5.38
CA GLY A 122 -22.17 -12.42 6.17
C GLY A 122 -21.66 -12.17 7.59
N GLU A 123 -22.31 -11.25 8.29
CA GLU A 123 -21.84 -10.73 9.58
C GLU A 123 -21.98 -11.74 10.71
N GLU A 124 -23.01 -12.60 10.68
CA GLU A 124 -23.27 -13.60 11.73
C GLU A 124 -22.19 -14.69 11.78
N GLU A 125 -21.71 -15.14 10.63
CA GLU A 125 -20.70 -16.21 10.55
C GLU A 125 -19.27 -15.65 10.65
N SER A 126 -18.98 -14.52 10.00
CA SER A 126 -17.64 -13.94 10.00
C SER A 126 -17.30 -13.13 11.25
N GLY A 127 -18.31 -12.56 11.93
CA GLY A 127 -18.14 -11.61 13.04
C GLY A 127 -17.65 -10.22 12.61
N PHE A 128 -17.42 -10.00 11.31
CA PHE A 128 -16.99 -8.72 10.75
C PHE A 128 -18.18 -7.96 10.14
N SER A 129 -18.13 -6.63 10.16
CA SER A 129 -19.11 -5.83 9.44
C SER A 129 -18.93 -6.04 7.94
N GLY A 130 -20.01 -6.37 7.25
CA GLY A 130 -20.01 -6.58 5.80
C GLY A 130 -19.60 -5.31 5.05
N SER A 131 -20.06 -4.15 5.52
CA SER A 131 -19.67 -2.86 4.93
C SER A 131 -18.17 -2.60 5.06
N ALA A 132 -17.57 -2.95 6.21
CA ALA A 132 -16.14 -2.83 6.44
C ALA A 132 -15.34 -3.79 5.55
N MET A 133 -15.78 -5.05 5.44
CA MET A 133 -15.12 -6.04 4.58
C MET A 133 -15.17 -5.65 3.11
N LEU A 134 -16.33 -5.17 2.62
CA LEU A 134 -16.44 -4.67 1.26
C LEU A 134 -15.56 -3.44 1.02
N ALA A 135 -15.51 -2.51 1.97
CA ALA A 135 -14.64 -1.34 1.88
C ALA A 135 -13.15 -1.74 1.84
N CYS A 136 -12.73 -2.68 2.69
CA CYS A 136 -11.37 -3.22 2.69
C CYS A 136 -11.04 -3.93 1.36
N ALA A 137 -11.96 -4.75 0.84
CA ALA A 137 -11.79 -5.39 -0.47
C ALA A 137 -11.67 -4.36 -1.59
N ALA A 138 -12.53 -3.35 -1.61
CA ALA A 138 -12.49 -2.28 -2.60
C ALA A 138 -11.17 -1.49 -2.53
N GLN A 139 -10.69 -1.19 -1.31
CA GLN A 139 -9.40 -0.52 -1.11
C GLN A 139 -8.23 -1.35 -1.64
N MET A 140 -8.18 -2.65 -1.31
CA MET A 140 -7.15 -3.55 -1.83
C MET A 140 -7.23 -3.67 -3.35
N GLY A 141 -8.43 -3.76 -3.92
CA GLY A 141 -8.65 -3.77 -5.37
C GLY A 141 -8.17 -2.49 -6.07
N ALA A 142 -8.39 -1.33 -5.46
CA ALA A 142 -7.90 -0.05 -5.98
C ALA A 142 -6.36 0.02 -5.96
N LEU A 143 -5.72 -0.44 -4.88
CA LEU A 143 -4.25 -0.54 -4.81
C LEU A 143 -3.72 -1.52 -5.84
N LEU A 144 -4.34 -2.69 -5.99
CA LEU A 144 -3.94 -3.69 -6.97
C LEU A 144 -4.06 -3.16 -8.41
N ALA A 145 -5.12 -2.42 -8.72
CA ALA A 145 -5.27 -1.74 -10.01
C ALA A 145 -4.15 -0.73 -10.25
N LEU A 146 -3.74 0.00 -9.22
CA LEU A 146 -2.61 0.93 -9.27
C LEU A 146 -1.29 0.18 -9.51
N ARG A 147 -1.05 -0.96 -8.84
CA ARG A 147 0.10 -1.84 -9.12
C ARG A 147 0.11 -2.30 -10.56
N PHE A 148 -1.03 -2.79 -11.06
CA PHE A 148 -1.15 -3.27 -12.43
C PHE A 148 -0.86 -2.15 -13.44
N LEU A 149 -1.38 -0.95 -13.20
CA LEU A 149 -1.06 0.24 -14.00
C LEU A 149 0.45 0.49 -14.03
N PHE A 150 1.14 0.46 -12.88
CA PHE A 150 2.56 0.77 -12.83
C PHE A 150 3.47 -0.37 -13.29
N LEU A 151 3.08 -1.65 -13.15
CA LEU A 151 3.91 -2.79 -13.53
C LEU A 151 3.73 -3.20 -15.00
N VAL A 152 2.50 -3.10 -15.52
CA VAL A 152 2.14 -3.62 -16.85
C VAL A 152 1.68 -2.51 -17.78
N GLY A 153 0.83 -1.59 -17.30
CA GLY A 153 0.25 -0.55 -18.15
C GLY A 153 1.24 0.56 -18.54
N LYS A 154 2.01 1.05 -17.58
CA LYS A 154 2.94 2.19 -17.69
C LYS A 154 4.21 1.98 -16.85
N PRO A 155 5.03 0.94 -17.14
CA PRO A 155 6.28 0.66 -16.41
C PRO A 155 7.28 1.82 -16.43
N GLU A 156 7.23 2.69 -17.44
CA GLU A 156 8.07 3.89 -17.55
C GLU A 156 7.87 4.88 -16.39
N LEU A 157 6.73 4.83 -15.69
CA LEU A 157 6.45 5.67 -14.52
C LEU A 157 7.22 5.21 -13.29
N ILE A 158 7.45 3.90 -13.13
CA ILE A 158 8.31 3.34 -12.06
C ILE A 158 9.77 3.71 -12.33
N GLU A 159 10.16 3.68 -13.60
CA GLU A 159 11.53 3.97 -14.05
C GLU A 159 11.86 5.46 -14.06
N GLU A 160 10.83 6.31 -14.01
CA GLU A 160 10.93 7.75 -14.17
C GLU A 160 11.71 8.11 -15.46
N SER A 161 11.48 7.35 -16.54
CA SER A 161 12.23 7.40 -17.83
C SER A 161 11.96 8.66 -18.68
N GLY A 162 11.48 9.74 -18.07
CA GLY A 162 11.34 11.02 -18.76
C GLY A 162 12.72 11.62 -19.02
N LYS A 163 13.09 11.80 -20.30
CA LYS A 163 14.26 12.62 -20.66
C LYS A 163 14.17 13.95 -19.92
N VAL A 164 15.11 14.21 -19.01
CA VAL A 164 15.32 15.54 -18.44
C VAL A 164 15.70 16.44 -19.61
N LYS A 165 14.82 17.37 -20.00
CA LYS A 165 15.19 18.44 -20.94
C LYS A 165 16.29 19.27 -20.25
N GLY A 166 17.54 19.11 -20.67
CA GLY A 166 18.66 19.90 -20.16
C GLY A 166 19.95 19.15 -19.81
N GLN A 167 20.08 17.86 -20.19
CA GLN A 167 21.37 17.19 -20.34
C GLN A 167 21.52 16.70 -21.78
#